data_AF-A0A925RTM1-F1
#
_entry.id   AF-A0A925RTM1-F1
#
_cell.length_a   1.000
_cell.length_b   1.000
_cell.length_c   1.000
_cell.angle_alpha   90.00
_cell.angle_beta   90.00
_cell.angle_gamma   90.00
#
_symmetry.space_group_name_H-M   'P 1'
#
loop_
_entity.id
_entity.type
_entity.pdbx_description
1 polymer ?
#
loop_
_entity_poly.entity_id
_entity_poly.type
_entity_poly.pdbx_seq_one_letter_code
_entity_poly.pdbx_strand_id
1 'polypeptide(L)'
;MNRKELDAFVVHHALSRDAIDAALTFARPTAAETRLFLLRAIQLAGVLSLAAGVIFFIAANWSGLAVLGRFALLQSLLVACVTAAWYRPPPSSLGRYALLSAFVLTGALLALFGQSYQTGADVYELFLLWALLALPLVVAAQWSVVWAAWALIVNVTLWLFCGWIPGRHVIWLLLGGWGFTASSVLLAAMLVNVALWIVAERLQRGRFAAQAPQWLNRFLL
;
A
#
# COMPACT_ATOMS: atom_id res chain seq x y z
N MET A 1 6.51 -5.09 -24.64
CA MET A 1 7.11 -6.03 -25.61
C MET A 1 6.39 -5.84 -26.92
N ASN A 2 7.08 -5.34 -27.95
CA ASN A 2 6.48 -5.04 -29.24
C ASN A 2 6.33 -6.35 -30.03
N ARG A 3 5.23 -6.54 -30.77
CA ARG A 3 5.00 -7.77 -31.56
C ARG A 3 6.16 -8.04 -32.52
N LYS A 4 6.74 -6.98 -33.07
CA LYS A 4 7.92 -7.03 -33.95
C LYS A 4 9.19 -7.56 -33.26
N GLU A 5 9.38 -7.27 -31.98
CA GLU A 5 10.53 -7.75 -31.20
C GLU A 5 10.37 -9.23 -30.84
N LEU A 6 9.15 -9.66 -30.54
CA LEU A 6 8.79 -11.06 -30.35
C LEU A 6 9.04 -11.89 -31.61
N ASP A 7 8.58 -11.39 -32.76
CA ASP A 7 8.80 -12.03 -34.05
C ASP A 7 10.29 -12.10 -34.41
N ALA A 8 11.05 -11.03 -34.13
CA ALA A 8 12.51 -11.01 -34.30
C ALA A 8 13.23 -12.00 -33.37
N PHE A 9 12.78 -12.14 -32.11
CA PHE A 9 13.33 -13.09 -31.14
C PHE A 9 13.05 -14.55 -31.53
N VAL A 10 11.84 -14.82 -32.04
CA VAL A 10 11.44 -16.14 -32.57
C VAL A 10 12.31 -16.53 -33.76
N VAL A 11 12.56 -15.59 -34.68
CA VAL A 11 13.46 -15.81 -35.84
C VAL A 11 14.91 -16.00 -35.39
N HIS A 12 15.38 -15.19 -34.43
CA HIS A 12 16.75 -15.25 -33.92
C HIS A 12 17.07 -16.54 -33.14
N HIS A 13 16.09 -17.13 -32.47
CA HIS A 13 16.25 -18.39 -31.72
C HIS A 13 15.71 -19.62 -32.44
N ALA A 14 15.30 -19.49 -33.70
CA ALA A 14 14.77 -20.58 -34.53
C ALA A 14 13.72 -21.44 -33.79
N LEU A 15 12.87 -20.80 -32.98
CA LEU A 15 11.87 -21.49 -32.18
C LEU A 15 10.85 -22.16 -33.10
N SER A 16 10.69 -23.49 -32.96
CA SER A 16 9.67 -24.22 -33.70
C SER A 16 8.27 -23.73 -33.31
N ARG A 17 7.29 -23.87 -34.21
CA ARG A 17 5.89 -23.52 -33.91
C ARG A 17 5.38 -24.24 -32.66
N ASP A 18 5.80 -25.48 -32.46
CA ASP A 18 5.46 -26.27 -31.27
C ASP A 18 6.07 -25.68 -29.99
N ALA A 19 7.30 -25.14 -30.04
CA ALA A 19 7.93 -24.48 -28.90
C ALA A 19 7.26 -23.14 -28.56
N ILE A 20 6.78 -22.41 -29.57
CA ILE A 20 6.00 -21.17 -29.39
C ILE A 20 4.64 -21.48 -28.78
N ASP A 21 3.92 -22.47 -29.29
CA ASP A 21 2.62 -22.87 -28.76
C ASP A 21 2.73 -23.45 -27.34
N ALA A 22 3.80 -24.19 -27.04
CA ALA A 22 4.12 -24.64 -25.69
C ALA A 22 4.42 -23.46 -24.73
N ALA A 23 5.18 -22.46 -25.17
CA ALA A 23 5.46 -21.26 -24.38
C ALA A 23 4.20 -20.41 -24.16
N LEU A 24 3.34 -20.28 -25.18
CA LEU A 24 2.07 -19.55 -25.09
C LEU A 24 1.05 -20.26 -24.21
N THR A 25 0.99 -21.59 -24.23
CA THR A 25 0.13 -22.36 -23.31
C THR A 25 0.61 -22.26 -21.88
N PHE A 26 1.92 -22.20 -21.63
CA PHE A 26 2.48 -21.94 -20.30
C PHE A 26 2.25 -20.49 -19.83
N ALA A 27 2.37 -19.51 -20.73
CA ALA A 27 2.22 -18.09 -20.40
C ALA A 27 0.75 -17.65 -20.25
N ARG A 28 -0.21 -18.40 -20.82
CA ARG A 28 -1.63 -18.08 -20.69
C ARG A 28 -2.16 -18.51 -19.33
N PRO A 29 -2.75 -17.60 -18.54
CA PRO A 29 -3.37 -17.98 -17.29
C PRO A 29 -4.51 -18.96 -17.55
N THR A 30 -4.57 -20.00 -16.74
CA THR A 30 -5.67 -20.96 -16.78
C THR A 30 -7.00 -20.27 -16.42
N ALA A 31 -8.13 -20.86 -16.82
CA ALA A 31 -9.44 -20.35 -16.45
C ALA A 31 -9.62 -20.28 -14.91
N ALA A 32 -9.01 -21.22 -14.19
CA ALA A 32 -9.02 -21.26 -12.72
C ALA A 32 -8.23 -20.08 -12.11
N GLU A 33 -7.05 -19.77 -12.62
CA GLU A 33 -6.24 -18.63 -12.18
C GLU A 33 -6.93 -17.30 -12.48
N THR A 34 -7.54 -17.19 -13.66
CA THR A 34 -8.32 -16.01 -14.06
C THR A 34 -9.51 -15.82 -13.12
N ARG A 35 -10.26 -16.88 -12.82
CA ARG A 35 -11.36 -16.84 -11.85
C ARG A 35 -10.89 -16.42 -10.46
N LEU A 36 -9.78 -16.97 -9.98
CA LEU A 36 -9.23 -16.61 -8.67
C LEU A 36 -8.79 -15.14 -8.62
N PHE A 37 -8.15 -14.65 -9.69
CA PHE A 37 -7.80 -13.24 -9.81
C PHE A 37 -9.04 -12.34 -9.76
N LEU A 38 -10.06 -12.65 -10.56
CA LEU A 38 -11.32 -11.88 -10.59
C LEU A 38 -12.01 -11.88 -9.22
N LEU A 39 -12.09 -13.02 -8.54
CA LEU A 39 -12.68 -13.10 -7.20
C LEU A 39 -11.92 -12.22 -6.21
N ARG A 40 -10.58 -12.25 -6.23
CA ARG A 40 -9.76 -11.39 -5.35
C ARG A 40 -9.93 -9.91 -5.70
N ALA A 41 -10.00 -9.56 -6.98
CA ALA A 41 -10.20 -8.19 -7.45
C ALA A 41 -11.57 -7.65 -7.00
N ILE A 42 -12.64 -8.45 -7.14
CA ILE A 42 -13.99 -8.10 -6.69
C ILE A 42 -14.04 -7.97 -5.17
N GLN A 43 -13.38 -8.87 -4.42
CA GLN A 43 -13.29 -8.76 -2.96
C GLN A 43 -12.56 -7.49 -2.52
N LEU A 44 -11.44 -7.15 -3.19
CA LEU A 44 -10.72 -5.90 -2.93
C LEU A 44 -11.58 -4.68 -3.25
N ALA A 45 -12.23 -4.66 -4.41
CA ALA A 45 -13.15 -3.60 -4.78
C ALA A 45 -14.27 -3.46 -3.75
N GLY A 46 -14.89 -4.56 -3.32
CA GLY A 46 -15.93 -4.54 -2.29
C GLY A 46 -15.45 -3.96 -0.96
N VAL A 47 -14.28 -4.37 -0.47
CA VAL A 47 -13.71 -3.82 0.78
C VAL A 47 -13.40 -2.32 0.65
N LEU A 48 -12.79 -1.91 -0.46
CA LEU A 48 -12.48 -0.50 -0.70
C LEU A 48 -13.75 0.34 -0.89
N SER A 49 -14.77 -0.19 -1.55
CA SER A 49 -16.08 0.46 -1.69
C SER A 49 -16.80 0.60 -0.35
N LEU A 50 -16.73 -0.38 0.53
CA LEU A 50 -17.28 -0.27 1.89
C LEU A 50 -16.54 0.82 2.68
N ALA A 51 -15.22 0.84 2.64
CA ALA A 51 -14.42 1.88 3.31
C ALA A 51 -14.74 3.29 2.76
N ALA A 52 -14.85 3.44 1.44
CA ALA A 52 -15.28 4.68 0.80
C ALA A 52 -16.72 5.07 1.19
N GLY A 53 -17.63 4.09 1.23
CA GLY A 53 -19.01 4.29 1.67
C GLY A 53 -19.11 4.81 3.10
N VAL A 54 -18.27 4.33 4.01
CA VAL A 54 -18.17 4.87 5.39
C VAL A 54 -17.72 6.33 5.39
N ILE A 55 -16.70 6.67 4.60
CA ILE A 55 -16.21 8.05 4.49
C ILE A 55 -17.32 8.95 3.92
N PHE A 56 -18.00 8.52 2.86
CA PHE A 56 -19.11 9.27 2.26
C PHE A 56 -20.31 9.37 3.19
N PHE A 57 -20.60 8.35 3.99
CA PHE A 57 -21.66 8.41 4.99
C PHE A 57 -21.37 9.49 6.02
N ILE A 58 -20.14 9.57 6.55
CA ILE A 58 -19.74 10.63 7.47
C ILE A 58 -19.81 12.00 6.80
N ALA A 59 -19.32 12.11 5.56
CA ALA A 59 -19.35 13.37 4.81
C ALA A 59 -20.79 13.84 4.53
N ALA A 60 -21.69 12.95 4.14
CA ALA A 60 -23.09 13.25 3.88
C ALA A 60 -23.84 13.67 5.16
N ASN A 61 -23.45 13.10 6.32
CA ASN A 61 -24.06 13.41 7.61
C ASN A 61 -23.21 14.38 8.44
N TRP A 62 -22.33 15.17 7.80
CA TRP A 62 -21.35 16.00 8.52
C TRP A 62 -22.04 16.96 9.49
N SER A 63 -23.02 17.75 9.05
CA SER A 63 -23.75 18.68 9.92
C SER A 63 -24.62 17.99 10.98
N GLY A 64 -25.12 16.78 10.71
CA GLY A 64 -26.00 16.04 11.61
C GLY A 64 -25.26 15.23 12.70
N LEU A 65 -24.02 14.83 12.45
CA LEU A 65 -23.21 14.09 13.41
C LEU A 65 -22.34 15.04 14.24
N ALA A 66 -22.48 14.96 15.56
CA ALA A 66 -21.52 15.55 16.48
C ALA A 66 -20.11 15.01 16.21
N VAL A 67 -19.07 15.81 16.50
CA VAL A 67 -17.66 15.44 16.27
C VAL A 67 -17.36 14.08 16.91
N LEU A 68 -17.77 13.88 18.17
CA LEU A 68 -17.61 12.61 18.88
C LEU A 68 -18.28 11.43 18.14
N GLY A 69 -19.45 11.63 17.54
CA GLY A 69 -20.15 10.59 16.78
C GLY A 69 -19.37 10.16 15.53
N ARG A 70 -18.74 11.10 14.82
CA ARG A 70 -17.90 10.79 13.64
C ARG A 70 -16.68 9.94 14.02
N PHE A 71 -16.01 10.30 15.12
CA PHE A 71 -14.88 9.53 15.64
C PHE A 71 -15.31 8.16 16.18
N ALA A 72 -16.38 8.11 16.98
CA ALA A 72 -16.90 6.86 17.55
C ALA A 72 -17.27 5.86 16.45
N LEU A 73 -17.87 6.32 15.35
CA LEU A 73 -18.18 5.48 14.20
C LEU A 73 -16.90 4.85 13.63
N LEU A 74 -15.92 5.65 13.23
CA LEU A 74 -14.68 5.13 12.64
C LEU A 74 -13.88 4.25 13.62
N GLN A 75 -13.80 4.64 14.89
CA GLN A 75 -13.11 3.87 15.92
C GLN A 75 -13.79 2.52 16.18
N SER A 76 -15.13 2.47 16.24
CA SER A 76 -15.86 1.22 16.43
C SER A 76 -15.64 0.25 15.27
N LEU A 77 -15.66 0.73 14.02
CA LEU A 77 -15.35 -0.08 12.84
C LEU A 77 -13.89 -0.56 12.86
N LEU A 78 -12.95 0.30 13.26
CA LEU A 78 -11.54 -0.07 13.38
C LEU A 78 -11.36 -1.20 14.40
N VAL A 79 -11.96 -1.06 15.59
CA VAL A 79 -11.93 -2.09 16.64
C VAL A 79 -12.57 -3.38 16.15
N ALA A 80 -13.71 -3.32 15.44
CA ALA A 80 -14.35 -4.50 14.86
C ALA A 80 -13.44 -5.21 13.85
N CYS A 81 -12.73 -4.46 13.01
CA CYS A 81 -11.77 -5.01 12.04
C CYS A 81 -10.58 -5.67 12.73
N VAL A 82 -9.97 -5.01 13.71
CA VAL A 82 -8.84 -5.58 14.48
C VAL A 82 -9.30 -6.83 15.24
N THR A 83 -10.50 -6.80 15.82
CA THR A 83 -11.09 -7.94 16.53
C THR A 83 -11.38 -9.11 15.59
N ALA A 84 -11.92 -8.86 14.39
CA ALA A 84 -12.13 -9.89 13.38
C ALA A 84 -10.81 -10.53 12.93
N ALA A 85 -9.76 -9.71 12.77
CA ALA A 85 -8.41 -10.20 12.47
C ALA A 85 -7.81 -10.99 13.63
N TRP A 86 -8.12 -10.66 14.88
CA TRP A 86 -7.71 -11.45 16.04
C TRP A 86 -8.40 -12.82 16.06
N TYR A 87 -9.71 -12.88 15.81
CA TYR A 87 -10.46 -14.13 15.81
C TYR A 87 -10.11 -15.05 14.63
N ARG A 88 -9.79 -14.47 13.48
CA ARG A 88 -9.35 -15.18 12.28
C ARG A 88 -8.04 -14.56 11.80
N PRO A 89 -6.90 -14.90 12.42
CA PRO A 89 -5.62 -14.31 12.05
C PRO A 89 -5.21 -14.71 10.62
N PRO A 90 -4.39 -13.89 9.96
CA PRO A 90 -3.68 -14.30 8.75
C PRO A 90 -2.94 -15.64 8.99
N PRO A 91 -2.90 -16.55 7.99
CA PRO A 91 -3.13 -16.30 6.56
C PRO A 91 -4.60 -16.40 6.11
N SER A 92 -5.56 -16.49 7.05
CA SER A 92 -6.98 -16.51 6.68
C SER A 92 -7.41 -15.26 5.89
N SER A 93 -8.30 -15.43 4.92
CA SER A 93 -8.77 -14.33 4.08
C SER A 93 -9.47 -13.26 4.91
N LEU A 94 -10.30 -13.66 5.90
CA LEU A 94 -11.02 -12.72 6.74
C LEU A 94 -10.06 -11.76 7.47
N GLY A 95 -9.03 -12.29 8.14
CA GLY A 95 -8.06 -11.46 8.84
C GLY A 95 -7.29 -10.51 7.93
N ARG A 96 -6.94 -10.97 6.72
CA ARG A 96 -6.26 -10.13 5.72
C ARG A 96 -7.12 -8.95 5.25
N TYR A 97 -8.38 -9.19 4.91
CA TYR A 97 -9.31 -8.13 4.50
C TYR A 97 -9.70 -7.21 5.67
N ALA A 98 -9.80 -7.75 6.89
CA ALA A 98 -10.04 -6.98 8.09
C ALA A 98 -8.85 -6.04 8.41
N LEU A 99 -7.60 -6.53 8.29
CA LEU A 99 -6.42 -5.68 8.46
C LEU A 99 -6.24 -4.65 7.34
N LEU A 100 -6.62 -4.97 6.10
CA LEU A 100 -6.70 -3.98 5.02
C LEU A 100 -7.73 -2.88 5.33
N SER A 101 -8.89 -3.27 5.87
CA SER A 101 -9.92 -2.31 6.28
C SER A 101 -9.43 -1.43 7.43
N ALA A 102 -8.80 -2.03 8.45
CA ALA A 102 -8.18 -1.31 9.55
C ALA A 102 -7.12 -0.32 9.06
N PHE A 103 -6.27 -0.73 8.11
CA PHE A 103 -5.29 0.14 7.47
C PHE A 103 -5.93 1.40 6.86
N VAL A 104 -7.02 1.25 6.10
CA VAL A 104 -7.74 2.37 5.47
C VAL A 104 -8.44 3.24 6.53
N LEU A 105 -9.09 2.64 7.52
CA LEU A 105 -9.78 3.36 8.59
C LEU A 105 -8.83 4.18 9.46
N THR A 106 -7.60 3.72 9.68
CA THR A 106 -6.55 4.52 10.34
C THR A 106 -6.28 5.81 9.57
N GLY A 107 -6.14 5.74 8.24
CA GLY A 107 -5.99 6.95 7.40
C GLY A 107 -7.21 7.87 7.46
N ALA A 108 -8.41 7.29 7.42
CA ALA A 108 -9.66 8.05 7.54
C ALA A 108 -9.79 8.77 8.88
N LEU A 109 -9.37 8.14 9.99
CA LEU A 109 -9.34 8.75 11.32
C LEU A 109 -8.36 9.93 11.40
N LEU A 110 -7.17 9.78 10.82
CA LEU A 110 -6.18 10.86 10.76
C LEU A 110 -6.69 12.04 9.93
N ALA A 111 -7.33 11.77 8.79
CA ALA A 111 -7.96 12.80 7.97
C ALA A 111 -9.11 13.50 8.70
N LEU A 112 -9.98 12.74 9.38
CA LEU A 112 -11.07 13.29 10.19
C LEU A 112 -10.53 14.19 11.30
N PHE A 113 -9.42 13.80 11.93
CA PHE A 113 -8.74 14.61 12.93
C PHE A 113 -8.20 15.93 12.38
N GLY A 114 -7.47 15.90 11.27
CA GLY A 114 -6.99 17.11 10.62
C GLY A 114 -8.13 18.06 10.23
N GLN A 115 -9.24 17.53 9.70
CA GLN A 115 -10.41 18.32 9.33
C GLN A 115 -11.18 18.89 10.53
N SER A 116 -11.30 18.11 11.62
CA SER A 116 -12.10 18.52 12.79
C SER A 116 -11.39 19.59 13.64
N TYR A 117 -10.06 19.54 13.71
CA TYR A 117 -9.29 20.41 14.62
C TYR A 117 -8.39 21.42 13.90
N GLN A 118 -8.36 21.42 12.56
CA GLN A 118 -7.58 22.37 11.74
C GLN A 118 -6.16 22.61 12.30
N THR A 119 -5.42 21.52 12.48
CA THR A 119 -4.13 21.51 13.19
C THR A 119 -3.03 22.34 12.51
N GLY A 120 -3.27 22.85 11.30
CA GLY A 120 -2.27 23.58 10.50
C GLY A 120 -1.07 22.72 10.07
N ALA A 121 -1.13 21.41 10.34
CA ALA A 121 -0.09 20.46 9.97
C ALA A 121 0.00 20.30 8.45
N ASP A 122 1.23 20.07 7.96
CA ASP A 122 1.43 19.83 6.54
C ASP A 122 0.82 18.47 6.13
N VAL A 123 0.40 18.38 4.88
CA VAL A 123 -0.26 17.18 4.36
C VAL A 123 0.64 15.95 4.44
N TYR A 124 1.96 16.10 4.27
CA TYR A 124 2.91 14.98 4.35
C TYR A 124 2.95 14.36 5.76
N GLU A 125 2.75 15.13 6.83
CA GLU A 125 2.81 14.65 8.22
C GLU A 125 1.67 13.67 8.51
N LEU A 126 0.50 13.90 7.92
CA LEU A 126 -0.64 12.98 8.00
C LEU A 126 -0.27 11.62 7.40
N PHE A 127 0.30 11.61 6.21
CA PHE A 127 0.68 10.36 5.53
C PHE A 127 1.86 9.66 6.23
N LEU A 128 2.80 10.44 6.80
CA LEU A 128 3.89 9.90 7.61
C LEU A 128 3.34 9.19 8.86
N LEU A 129 2.47 9.86 9.61
CA LEU A 129 1.86 9.29 10.80
C LEU A 129 1.00 8.07 10.45
N TRP A 130 0.30 8.10 9.31
CA TRP A 130 -0.42 6.94 8.80
C TRP A 130 0.53 5.76 8.53
N ALA A 131 1.63 5.98 7.81
CA ALA A 131 2.60 4.93 7.53
C ALA A 131 3.17 4.32 8.82
N LEU A 132 3.51 5.15 9.81
CA LEU A 132 4.08 4.69 11.09
C LEU A 132 3.06 3.89 11.92
N LEU A 133 1.85 4.42 12.11
CA LEU A 133 0.80 3.76 12.88
C LEU A 133 0.27 2.50 12.20
N ALA A 134 0.30 2.44 10.87
CA ALA A 134 -0.17 1.28 10.12
C ALA A 134 0.86 0.14 10.04
N LEU A 135 2.15 0.41 10.28
CA LEU A 135 3.21 -0.60 10.10
C LEU A 135 2.96 -1.91 10.87
N PRO A 136 2.53 -1.91 12.15
CA PRO A 136 2.22 -3.15 12.87
C PRO A 136 1.08 -3.94 12.20
N LEU A 137 0.07 -3.26 11.66
CA LEU A 137 -1.04 -3.89 10.95
C LEU A 137 -0.58 -4.55 9.64
N VAL A 138 0.34 -3.90 8.94
CA VAL A 138 0.92 -4.39 7.67
C VAL A 138 1.74 -5.66 7.91
N VAL A 139 2.58 -5.65 8.93
CA VAL A 139 3.39 -6.81 9.34
C VAL A 139 2.47 -7.96 9.78
N ALA A 140 1.44 -7.67 10.58
CA ALA A 140 0.46 -8.66 11.01
C ALA A 140 -0.34 -9.26 9.85
N ALA A 141 -0.60 -8.50 8.78
CA ALA A 141 -1.42 -8.94 7.66
C ALA A 141 -0.81 -10.08 6.85
N GLN A 142 0.52 -10.23 6.85
CA GLN A 142 1.21 -11.29 6.10
C GLN A 142 0.73 -11.38 4.65
N TRP A 143 0.45 -10.22 4.03
CA TRP A 143 -0.20 -10.16 2.73
C TRP A 143 0.36 -9.04 1.86
N SER A 144 0.76 -9.41 0.65
CA SER A 144 1.34 -8.53 -0.37
C SER A 144 0.51 -7.28 -0.66
N VAL A 145 -0.82 -7.38 -0.60
CA VAL A 145 -1.70 -6.24 -0.92
C VAL A 145 -1.61 -5.14 0.14
N VAL A 146 -1.58 -5.50 1.42
CA VAL A 146 -1.46 -4.52 2.52
C VAL A 146 -0.06 -3.90 2.52
N TRP A 147 0.97 -4.69 2.23
CA TRP A 147 2.33 -4.17 2.00
C TRP A 147 2.41 -3.18 0.83
N ALA A 148 1.76 -3.49 -0.29
CA ALA A 148 1.71 -2.59 -1.44
C ALA A 148 0.96 -1.28 -1.12
N ALA A 149 -0.16 -1.37 -0.41
CA ALA A 149 -0.89 -0.19 0.06
C ALA A 149 -0.04 0.67 1.00
N TRP A 150 0.70 0.05 1.93
CA TRP A 150 1.62 0.77 2.82
C TRP A 150 2.78 1.42 2.06
N ALA A 151 3.40 0.70 1.11
CA ALA A 151 4.46 1.25 0.26
C ALA A 151 3.97 2.44 -0.58
N LEU A 152 2.71 2.40 -1.06
CA LEU A 152 2.07 3.53 -1.70
C LEU A 152 1.98 4.73 -0.75
N ILE A 153 1.51 4.54 0.49
CA ILE A 153 1.42 5.62 1.48
C ILE A 153 2.81 6.20 1.83
N VAL A 154 3.84 5.35 1.96
CA VAL A 154 5.21 5.82 2.15
C VAL A 154 5.67 6.66 0.96
N ASN A 155 5.42 6.22 -0.28
CA ASN A 155 5.82 6.98 -1.47
C ASN A 155 5.01 8.28 -1.63
N VAL A 156 3.73 8.29 -1.27
CA VAL A 156 2.93 9.53 -1.20
C VAL A 156 3.49 10.49 -0.15
N THR A 157 3.89 9.98 1.02
CA THR A 157 4.56 10.76 2.07
C THR A 157 5.83 11.41 1.54
N LEU A 158 6.71 10.61 0.91
CA LEU A 158 7.97 11.09 0.34
C LEU A 158 7.74 12.10 -0.78
N TRP A 159 6.77 11.83 -1.67
CA TRP A 159 6.43 12.75 -2.75
C TRP A 159 5.93 14.10 -2.21
N LEU A 160 5.03 14.09 -1.23
CA LEU A 160 4.53 15.31 -0.59
C LEU A 160 5.62 16.04 0.17
N PHE A 161 6.50 15.31 0.85
CA PHE A 161 7.65 15.88 1.53
C PHE A 161 8.56 16.59 0.52
N CYS A 162 8.99 15.91 -0.55
CA CYS A 162 9.90 16.43 -1.56
C CYS A 162 9.31 17.52 -2.46
N GLY A 163 8.00 17.46 -2.74
CA GLY A 163 7.30 18.37 -3.66
C GLY A 163 6.84 19.68 -3.03
N TRP A 164 6.91 19.80 -1.70
CA TRP A 164 6.51 21.01 -0.99
C TRP A 164 7.62 22.07 -1.01
N ILE A 165 7.21 23.34 -1.12
CA ILE A 165 8.10 24.50 -1.29
C ILE A 165 9.17 24.54 -0.18
N PRO A 166 10.47 24.56 -0.51
CA PRO A 166 11.54 24.68 0.47
C PRO A 166 11.36 25.96 1.30
N GLY A 167 11.41 25.84 2.64
CA GLY A 167 11.61 27.01 3.52
C GLY A 167 10.51 27.33 4.54
N ARG A 168 9.40 26.59 4.62
CA ARG A 168 8.37 26.80 5.67
C ARG A 168 8.52 25.91 6.91
N HIS A 169 9.25 24.80 6.81
CA HIS A 169 9.38 23.83 7.89
C HIS A 169 10.80 23.77 8.45
N VAL A 170 10.91 23.54 9.77
CA VAL A 170 12.20 23.47 10.49
C VAL A 170 13.13 22.43 9.86
N ILE A 171 12.59 21.29 9.42
CA ILE A 171 13.36 20.26 8.72
C ILE A 171 14.01 20.81 7.43
N TRP A 172 13.31 21.63 6.66
CA TRP A 172 13.85 22.22 5.43
C TRP A 172 14.86 23.34 5.71
N LEU A 173 14.69 24.09 6.79
CA LEU A 173 15.69 25.08 7.25
C LEU A 173 16.97 24.40 7.71
N LEU A 174 16.85 23.30 8.46
CA LEU A 174 17.99 22.48 8.86
C LEU A 174 18.65 21.86 7.63
N LEU A 175 17.92 21.17 6.75
CA LEU A 175 18.50 20.56 5.55
C LEU A 175 19.15 21.60 4.61
N GLY A 176 18.50 22.76 4.41
CA GLY A 176 19.04 23.86 3.62
C GLY A 176 20.34 24.43 4.22
N GLY A 177 20.42 24.55 5.55
CA GLY A 177 21.63 24.98 6.26
C GLY A 177 22.82 24.03 6.10
N TRP A 178 22.57 22.77 5.76
CA TRP A 178 23.59 21.75 5.51
C TRP A 178 23.92 21.57 4.02
N GLY A 179 23.36 22.43 3.14
CA GLY A 179 23.64 22.42 1.71
C GLY A 179 22.87 21.34 0.92
N PHE A 180 21.81 20.74 1.49
CA PHE A 180 20.98 19.79 0.76
C PHE A 180 20.17 20.52 -0.34
N THR A 181 20.40 20.12 -1.59
CA THR A 181 19.64 20.56 -2.76
C THR A 181 18.39 19.69 -2.97
N ALA A 182 17.40 20.16 -3.73
CA ALA A 182 16.20 19.37 -4.05
C ALA A 182 16.55 17.98 -4.64
N SER A 183 17.59 17.90 -5.48
CA SER A 183 18.10 16.67 -6.05
C SER A 183 18.59 15.68 -4.98
N SER A 184 19.27 16.18 -3.95
CA SER A 184 19.77 15.35 -2.84
C SER A 184 18.63 14.76 -1.99
N VAL A 185 17.50 15.47 -1.85
CA VAL A 185 16.33 14.97 -1.13
C VAL A 185 15.58 13.91 -1.93
N LEU A 186 15.48 14.06 -3.26
CA LEU A 186 14.96 13.00 -4.13
C LEU A 186 15.82 11.74 -4.08
N LEU A 187 17.15 11.89 -4.05
CA LEU A 187 18.07 10.76 -3.86
C LEU A 187 17.85 10.10 -2.49
N ALA A 188 17.63 10.87 -1.42
CA ALA A 188 17.30 10.32 -0.10
C ALA A 188 15.99 9.51 -0.13
N ALA A 189 14.94 9.99 -0.81
CA ALA A 189 13.69 9.25 -1.00
C ALA A 189 13.88 7.93 -1.78
N MET A 190 14.77 7.91 -2.77
CA MET A 190 15.17 6.70 -3.47
C MET A 190 15.91 5.73 -2.54
N LEU A 191 16.84 6.22 -1.71
CA LEU A 191 17.55 5.42 -0.73
C LEU A 191 16.61 4.79 0.30
N VAL A 192 15.54 5.50 0.72
CA VAL A 192 14.49 4.93 1.58
C VAL A 192 13.81 3.74 0.89
N ASN A 193 13.44 3.85 -0.38
CA ASN A 193 12.84 2.74 -1.12
C ASN A 193 13.81 1.54 -1.25
N VAL A 194 15.10 1.79 -1.49
CA VAL A 194 16.13 0.74 -1.52
C VAL A 194 16.28 0.07 -0.15
N ALA A 195 16.30 0.85 0.93
CA ALA A 195 16.38 0.32 2.28
C ALA A 195 15.17 -0.55 2.63
N LEU A 196 13.95 -0.11 2.27
CA LEU A 196 12.73 -0.90 2.44
C LEU A 196 12.78 -2.20 1.65
N TRP A 197 13.32 -2.17 0.43
CA TRP A 197 13.54 -3.37 -0.38
C TRP A 197 14.51 -4.35 0.31
N ILE A 198 15.67 -3.88 0.79
CA ILE A 198 16.65 -4.69 1.52
C ILE A 198 16.04 -5.30 2.79
N VAL A 199 15.27 -4.51 3.55
CA VAL A 199 14.60 -5.00 4.77
C VAL A 199 13.59 -6.09 4.43
N ALA A 200 12.79 -5.90 3.38
CA ALA A 200 11.83 -6.90 2.94
C ALA A 200 12.52 -8.19 2.48
N GLU A 201 13.64 -8.10 1.75
CA GLU A 201 14.45 -9.26 1.34
C GLU A 201 15.04 -10.00 2.55
N ARG A 202 15.55 -9.26 3.56
CA ARG A 202 16.06 -9.86 4.80
C ARG A 202 14.97 -10.55 5.61
N LEU A 203 13.77 -9.96 5.70
CA LEU A 203 12.61 -10.58 6.36
C LEU A 203 12.21 -11.89 5.66
N GLN A 204 12.31 -11.96 4.34
CA GLN A 204 12.03 -13.18 3.56
C GLN A 204 13.03 -14.29 3.78
N ARG A 205 14.33 -13.97 3.87
CA ARG A 205 15.39 -14.98 4.09
C ARG A 205 15.48 -15.45 5.54
N GLY A 206 14.86 -14.72 6.47
CA GLY A 206 14.88 -15.02 7.89
C GLY A 206 13.68 -15.83 8.39
N ARG A 207 13.59 -15.96 9.72
CA ARG A 207 12.49 -16.65 10.43
C ARG A 207 11.12 -15.97 10.27
N PHE A 208 11.07 -14.77 9.68
CA PHE A 208 9.88 -13.94 9.51
C PHE A 208 9.37 -13.94 8.06
N ALA A 209 9.70 -14.94 7.25
CA ALA A 209 9.34 -15.01 5.83
C ALA A 209 7.83 -14.84 5.57
N ALA A 210 6.99 -15.33 6.47
CA ALA A 210 5.53 -15.18 6.38
C ALA A 210 5.06 -13.72 6.49
N GLN A 211 5.82 -12.86 7.17
CA GLN A 211 5.49 -11.44 7.39
C GLN A 211 5.92 -10.54 6.23
N ALA A 212 6.77 -11.05 5.33
CA ALA A 212 7.31 -10.28 4.23
C ALA A 212 6.37 -10.27 3.01
N PRO A 213 6.42 -9.22 2.17
CA PRO A 213 5.65 -9.16 0.92
C PRO A 213 6.07 -10.26 -0.05
N GLN A 214 5.13 -11.06 -0.57
CA GLN A 214 5.45 -12.20 -1.44
C GLN A 214 5.82 -11.83 -2.89
N TRP A 215 5.51 -10.59 -3.33
CA TRP A 215 5.81 -10.15 -4.70
C TRP A 215 7.30 -10.00 -4.98
N LEU A 216 8.12 -9.80 -3.94
CA LEU A 216 9.58 -9.77 -4.05
C LEU A 216 10.18 -11.12 -4.49
N ASN A 217 9.53 -12.26 -4.16
CA ASN A 217 10.01 -13.59 -4.56
C ASN A 217 9.94 -13.84 -6.08
N ARG A 218 9.09 -13.09 -6.81
CA ARG A 218 8.88 -13.31 -8.25
C ARG A 218 9.97 -12.70 -9.14
N PHE A 219 10.79 -11.80 -8.59
CA PHE A 219 11.87 -11.13 -9.32
C PHE A 219 13.25 -11.73 -9.05
N LEU A 220 13.34 -12.76 -8.17
CA LEU A 220 14.59 -13.41 -7.77
C LEU A 220 14.71 -14.86 -8.27
N LEU A 221 13.82 -15.28 -9.18
CA LEU A 221 13.87 -16.54 -9.94
C LEU A 221 13.94 -16.20 -11.43
#